data_AF-A0A8S7P144-F1
#
_entry.id   AF-A0A8S7P144-F1
#
_cell.length_a   1.000
_cell.length_b   1.000
_cell.length_c   1.000
_cell.angle_alpha   90.00
_cell.angle_beta   90.00
_cell.angle_gamma   90.00
#
_symmetry.space_group_name_H-M   'P 1'
#
loop_
_entity.id
_entity.type
_entity.pdbx_description
1 polymer ?
#
loop_
_entity_poly.entity_id
_entity_poly.type
_entity_poly.pdbx_seq_one_letter_code
_entity_poly.pdbx_strand_id
1 'polypeptide(L)' 'MIKKYWFLMVYSVTAFSVWAQDTPLDTLVVTANRFQEPLSTVLAPVTIVTREDIDRWQVSSVNDVLRRLPGVAI' A
#
# COMPACT_ATOMS: atom_id res chain seq x y z
N MET A 1 -48.19 -11.52 -6.61
CA MET A 1 -47.27 -11.40 -5.46
C MET A 1 -45.79 -11.68 -5.81
N ILE A 2 -45.37 -11.59 -7.09
CA ILE A 2 -44.03 -12.02 -7.55
C ILE A 2 -42.94 -10.92 -7.44
N LYS A 3 -43.34 -9.65 -7.37
CA LYS A 3 -42.45 -8.48 -7.44
C LYS A 3 -41.64 -8.22 -6.17
N LYS A 4 -42.04 -8.80 -5.03
CA LYS A 4 -41.43 -8.57 -3.71
C LYS A 4 -40.17 -9.41 -3.47
N TYR A 5 -40.04 -10.55 -4.15
CA TYR A 5 -38.88 -11.44 -4.01
C TYR A 5 -37.67 -11.00 -4.85
N TRP A 6 -37.89 -10.15 -5.87
CA TRP A 6 -36.80 -9.62 -6.68
C TRP A 6 -35.88 -8.68 -5.89
N PHE A 7 -36.45 -7.99 -4.89
CA PHE A 7 -35.69 -7.09 -4.02
C PHE A 7 -34.74 -7.81 -3.05
N LEU A 8 -35.07 -9.04 -2.66
CA LEU A 8 -34.23 -9.85 -1.75
C LEU A 8 -33.01 -10.46 -2.44
N MET A 9 -33.08 -10.69 -3.76
CA MET A 9 -31.97 -11.26 -4.53
C MET A 9 -30.87 -10.22 -4.79
N VAL A 10 -31.23 -8.95 -4.95
CA VAL A 10 -30.27 -7.84 -5.17
C VAL A 10 -29.46 -7.54 -3.91
N TYR A 11 -30.03 -7.72 -2.71
CA TYR A 11 -29.34 -7.43 -1.44
C TYR A 11 -28.19 -8.41 -1.15
N SER A 12 -28.25 -9.65 -1.67
CA SER A 12 -27.20 -10.66 -1.45
C SER A 12 -25.95 -10.42 -2.29
N VAL A 13 -26.05 -9.70 -3.41
CA VAL A 13 -24.92 -9.53 -4.35
C VAL A 13 -23.97 -8.41 -3.90
N THR A 14 -24.44 -7.44 -3.12
CA THR A 14 -23.60 -6.34 -2.61
C THR A 14 -22.79 -6.69 -1.35
N ALA A 15 -23.06 -7.83 -0.70
CA ALA A 15 -22.39 -8.22 0.54
C ALA A 15 -21.02 -8.90 0.32
N PHE A 16 -20.73 -9.41 -0.88
CA PHE A 16 -19.49 -10.15 -1.18
C PHE A 16 -18.31 -9.27 -1.60
N SER A 17 -18.52 -7.99 -1.92
CA SER A 17 -17.44 -7.09 -2.38
C SER A 17 -16.63 -6.44 -1.25
N VAL A 18 -17.01 -6.64 0.03
CA VAL A 18 -16.40 -5.94 1.18
C VAL A 18 -15.11 -6.61 1.69
N TRP A 19 -14.79 -7.84 1.25
CA TRP A 19 -13.65 -8.61 1.76
C TRP A 19 -12.52 -8.85 0.75
N ALA A 20 -12.50 -8.13 -0.38
CA ALA A 20 -11.29 -8.01 -1.18
C ALA A 20 -10.36 -6.96 -0.54
N GLN A 21 -9.99 -7.17 0.73
CA GLN A 21 -8.93 -6.38 1.35
C GLN A 21 -7.60 -6.94 0.86
N ASP A 22 -6.78 -6.08 0.26
CA ASP A 22 -5.39 -6.37 -0.06
C ASP A 22 -4.73 -6.96 1.19
N THR A 23 -4.45 -8.26 1.15
CA THR A 23 -3.66 -8.92 2.19
C THR A 23 -2.35 -8.16 2.29
N PRO A 24 -1.97 -7.63 3.46
CA PRO A 24 -0.69 -6.92 3.59
C PRO A 24 0.42 -7.94 3.32
N LEU A 25 0.97 -7.89 2.11
CA LEU A 25 2.11 -8.70 1.73
C LEU A 25 3.30 -8.27 2.59
N ASP A 26 4.10 -9.25 3.01
CA ASP A 26 5.39 -8.96 3.65
C ASP A 26 6.20 -8.05 2.71
N THR A 27 6.53 -6.86 3.21
CA THR A 27 7.27 -5.89 2.41
C THR A 27 8.69 -6.41 2.20
N LEU A 28 8.96 -6.89 1.00
CA LEU A 28 10.26 -7.38 0.58
C LEU A 28 11.15 -6.21 0.20
N VAL A 29 12.34 -6.14 0.80
CA VAL A 29 13.33 -5.10 0.55
C VAL A 29 14.58 -5.75 -0.03
N VAL A 30 15.02 -5.25 -1.19
CA VAL A 30 16.27 -5.70 -1.84
C VAL A 30 17.40 -4.70 -1.62
N THR A 31 17.09 -3.42 -1.47
CA THR A 31 18.06 -2.33 -1.34
C THR A 31 18.93 -2.44 -0.09
N ALA A 32 18.45 -3.10 0.96
CA ALA A 32 19.16 -3.27 2.21
C ALA A 32 20.43 -4.13 2.07
N ASN A 33 20.28 -5.35 1.52
CA ASN A 33 21.35 -6.36 1.51
C ASN A 33 21.68 -6.90 0.10
N ARG A 34 21.06 -6.34 -0.95
CA ARG A 34 21.10 -6.86 -2.35
C ARG A 34 20.51 -8.27 -2.54
N PHE A 35 19.84 -8.79 -1.52
CA PHE A 35 19.04 -10.01 -1.55
C PHE A 35 17.60 -9.67 -1.15
N GLN A 36 16.62 -10.46 -1.62
CA GLN A 36 15.22 -10.30 -1.22
C GLN A 36 15.04 -10.75 0.22
N GLU A 37 14.74 -9.80 1.10
CA GLU A 37 14.60 -10.05 2.53
C GLU A 37 13.38 -9.30 3.09
N PRO A 38 12.59 -9.89 4.01
CA PRO A 38 11.52 -9.16 4.69
C PRO A 38 12.07 -8.00 5.51
N LEU A 39 11.31 -6.89 5.59
CA LEU A 39 11.71 -5.70 6.36
C LEU A 39 12.10 -6.02 7.83
N SER A 40 11.47 -7.04 8.43
CA SER A 40 11.73 -7.46 9.81
C SER A 40 13.14 -8.00 10.07
N THR A 41 13.85 -8.46 9.03
CA THR A 41 15.13 -9.16 9.17
C THR A 41 16.32 -8.24 8.83
N VAL A 42 16.06 -7.07 8.25
CA VAL A 42 17.07 -6.07 7.90
C VAL A 42 17.63 -5.38 9.16
N LEU A 43 18.96 -5.40 9.33
CA LEU A 43 19.64 -4.79 10.48
C LEU A 43 19.78 -3.27 10.37
N ALA A 44 19.98 -2.76 9.15
CA ALA A 44 20.20 -1.34 8.92
C ALA A 44 18.86 -0.58 8.85
N PRO A 45 18.78 0.65 9.39
CA PRO A 45 17.59 1.47 9.25
C PRO A 45 17.35 1.79 7.76
N VAL A 46 16.17 1.45 7.27
CA VAL A 46 15.73 1.74 5.90
C VAL A 46 14.40 2.49 5.93
N THR A 47 14.25 3.51 5.08
CA THR A 47 12.99 4.22 4.88
C THR A 47 12.45 3.88 3.50
N ILE A 48 11.20 3.43 3.45
CA ILE A 48 10.51 3.04 2.22
C ILE A 48 9.54 4.16 1.87
N VAL A 49 9.69 4.73 0.67
CA VAL A 49 8.76 5.73 0.12
C VAL A 49 7.94 5.03 -0.95
N THR A 50 6.62 4.98 -0.76
CA THR A 50 5.70 4.30 -1.67
C THR A 50 5.29 5.20 -2.83
N ARG A 51 4.64 4.62 -3.85
CA ARG A 51 4.08 5.40 -4.96
C ARG A 51 2.97 6.32 -4.47
N GLU A 52 2.15 5.83 -3.55
CA GLU A 52 1.05 6.55 -2.93
C GLU A 52 1.58 7.76 -2.15
N ASP A 53 2.72 7.64 -1.48
CA ASP A 53 3.37 8.77 -0.80
C ASP A 53 3.84 9.84 -1.79
N ILE A 54 4.48 9.43 -2.88
CA ILE A 54 4.94 10.33 -3.96
C ILE A 54 3.74 11.08 -4.56
N ASP A 55 2.67 10.35 -4.89
CA ASP A 55 1.46 10.92 -5.47
C ASP A 55 0.78 11.87 -4.48
N ARG A 56 0.74 11.54 -3.18
CA ARG A 56 0.21 12.45 -2.16
C ARG A 56 1.05 13.71 -1.99
N TRP A 57 2.37 13.61 -2.10
CA TRP A 57 3.26 14.75 -1.99
C TRP A 57 3.35 15.60 -3.26
N GLN A 58 2.82 15.09 -4.38
CA GLN A 58 2.85 15.74 -5.69
C GLN A 58 4.27 16.19 -6.07
N VAL A 59 5.26 15.34 -5.77
CA VAL A 59 6.67 15.62 -6.04
C VAL A 59 7.08 15.08 -7.40
N SER A 60 7.82 15.90 -8.15
CA SER A 60 8.28 15.57 -9.50
C SER A 60 9.76 15.18 -9.55
N SER A 61 10.51 15.41 -8.47
CA SER A 61 11.94 15.10 -8.40
C SER A 61 12.30 14.27 -7.16
N VAL A 62 13.35 13.46 -7.29
CA VAL A 62 13.89 12.66 -6.17
C VAL A 62 14.47 13.56 -5.08
N ASN A 63 15.01 14.73 -5.42
CA ASN A 63 15.51 15.68 -4.43
C ASN A 63 14.37 16.14 -3.50
N ASP A 64 13.19 16.44 -4.06
CA ASP A 64 12.03 16.88 -3.27
C ASP A 64 11.47 15.78 -2.36
N VAL A 65 11.64 14.51 -2.74
CA VAL A 65 11.36 13.36 -1.88
C VAL A 65 12.34 13.33 -0.70
N LEU A 66 13.64 13.45 -0.98
CA LEU A 66 14.69 13.37 0.04
C LEU A 66 14.61 14.52 1.06
N ARG A 67 14.21 15.74 0.67
CA ARG A 67 14.06 16.89 1.59
C ARG A 67 13.04 16.65 2.69
N ARG A 68 12.09 15.75 2.46
CA ARG A 68 11.02 15.43 3.41
C ARG A 68 11.44 14.35 4.41
N LEU A 69 12.55 13.65 4.16
CA LEU A 69 13.00 12.57 5.02
C LEU A 69 13.84 13.12 6.18
N PRO A 70 13.50 12.78 7.43
CA PRO A 70 14.28 13.22 8.59
C PRO A 70 15.70 12.64 8.52
N GLY A 71 16.70 13.44 8.87
CA GLY A 71 18.11 13.03 8.87
C GLY A 71 18.77 13.00 7.48
N VAL A 72 18.07 13.42 6.41
CA VAL A 72 18.62 13.57 5.07
C VAL A 72 18.84 15.06 4.77
N ALA A 73 20.10 15.47 4.60
CA ALA A 73 20.48 16.81 4.13
C ALA A 73 21.01 16.70 2.70
N ILE A 74 20.54 17.57 1.81
CA ILE A 74 20.81 17.57 0.37
C ILE A 74 21.01 18.98 -0.16
#